data_AF-A0A1C4XWS1-F1
#
_entry.id   AF-A0A1C4XWS1-F1
#
_cell.length_a   1.000
_cell.length_b   1.000
_cell.length_c   1.000
_cell.angle_alpha   90.00
_cell.angle_beta   90.00
_cell.angle_gamma   90.00
#
_symmetry.space_group_name_H-M   'P 1'
#
loop_
_entity.id
_entity.type
_entity.pdbx_description
1 polymer ?
#
loop_
_entity_poly.entity_id
_entity_poly.type
_entity_poly.pdbx_seq_one_letter_code
_entity_poly.pdbx_strand_id
1 'polypeptide(L)' 'MRTVDVAAHNAVMSEPTESFTDEEYAFLRHVRFGELPPAVRPEERVELTETDARRDRPEQGGSPEEWALRNGPG' A
#
# COMPACT_ATOMS: atom_id res chain seq x y z
N MET A 1 -13.45 35.24 -11.68
CA MET A 1 -12.58 34.08 -11.35
C MET A 1 -12.91 33.63 -9.94
N ARG A 2 -13.65 32.52 -9.78
CA ARG A 2 -13.85 31.89 -8.46
C ARG A 2 -12.68 30.96 -8.23
N THR A 3 -11.81 31.30 -7.28
CA THR A 3 -10.83 30.39 -6.71
C THR A 3 -11.61 29.28 -6.01
N VAL A 4 -11.54 28.07 -6.54
CA VAL A 4 -12.04 26.90 -5.84
C VAL A 4 -11.11 26.72 -4.65
N ASP A 5 -11.60 26.93 -3.43
CA ASP A 5 -10.85 26.67 -2.21
C ASP A 5 -10.53 25.16 -2.15
N VAL A 6 -9.37 24.78 -2.69
CA VAL A 6 -8.85 23.41 -2.67
C VAL A 6 -8.77 22.86 -1.24
N ALA A 7 -8.58 23.75 -0.26
CA ALA A 7 -8.59 23.42 1.16
C ALA A 7 -9.96 22.91 1.65
N ALA A 8 -11.06 23.50 1.17
CA ALA A 8 -12.41 23.09 1.58
C ALA A 8 -12.81 21.74 0.98
N HIS A 9 -12.31 21.41 -0.22
CA HIS A 9 -12.60 20.12 -0.86
C HIS A 9 -11.93 18.95 -0.14
N ASN A 10 -10.70 19.11 0.37
CA ASN A 10 -10.02 18.08 1.18
C ASN A 10 -10.66 17.87 2.57
N ALA A 11 -11.29 18.91 3.13
CA ALA A 11 -11.97 18.80 4.43
C ALA A 11 -13.28 17.98 4.36
N VAL A 12 -13.97 17.96 3.22
CA VAL A 12 -15.20 17.17 3.01
C VAL A 12 -14.89 15.68 2.77
N MET A 13 -13.71 15.36 2.23
CA MET A 13 -13.24 13.98 2.02
C MET A 13 -12.41 13.43 3.19
N SER A 14 -12.17 14.25 4.21
CA SER A 14 -11.61 13.77 5.46
C SER A 14 -12.76 13.14 6.25
N GLU A 15 -12.96 11.83 6.06
CA GLU A 15 -13.60 11.05 7.11
C GLU A 15 -12.92 11.40 8.43
N PRO A 16 -13.64 11.46 9.57
CA PRO A 16 -12.99 11.61 10.86
C PRO A 16 -11.87 10.58 10.89
N THR A 17 -10.62 11.00 11.02
CA THR A 17 -9.53 10.09 11.34
C THR A 17 -9.81 9.61 12.75
N GLU A 18 -10.70 8.63 12.87
CA GLU A 18 -11.03 7.99 14.12
C GLU A 18 -9.74 7.29 14.55
N SER A 19 -9.01 7.96 15.45
CA SER A 19 -7.72 7.47 15.92
C SER A 19 -8.00 6.45 17.01
N PHE A 20 -7.89 5.18 16.67
CA PHE A 20 -7.96 4.11 17.65
C PHE A 20 -6.67 4.02 18.45
N THR A 21 -6.80 3.58 19.70
CA THR A 21 -5.69 3.15 20.55
C THR A 21 -5.05 1.86 20.00
N ASP A 22 -3.84 1.55 20.44
CA ASP A 22 -3.16 0.30 20.05
C ASP A 22 -3.96 -0.95 20.44
N GLU A 23 -4.68 -0.89 21.56
CA GLU A 23 -5.54 -1.96 22.06
C GLU A 23 -6.77 -2.16 21.17
N GLU A 24 -7.44 -1.08 20.79
CA GLU A 24 -8.57 -1.12 19.86
C GLU A 24 -8.13 -1.64 18.48
N TYR A 25 -6.97 -1.21 17.99
CA TYR A 25 -6.40 -1.77 16.77
C TYR A 25 -6.05 -3.25 16.92
N ALA A 26 -5.53 -3.68 18.08
CA ALA A 26 -5.26 -5.09 18.34
C ALA A 26 -6.55 -5.92 18.29
N PHE A 27 -7.63 -5.43 18.91
CA PHE A 27 -8.94 -6.05 18.86
C PHE A 27 -9.48 -6.13 17.43
N LEU A 28 -9.46 -5.04 16.67
CA LEU A 28 -9.94 -5.02 15.29
C LEU A 28 -9.12 -5.95 14.38
N ARG A 29 -7.80 -6.01 14.57
CA ARG A 29 -6.95 -6.97 13.85
C ARG A 29 -7.32 -8.41 14.20
N HIS A 30 -7.56 -8.73 15.48
CA HIS A 30 -7.97 -10.05 15.92
C HIS A 30 -9.33 -10.45 15.33
N VAL A 31 -10.33 -9.55 15.36
CA VAL A 31 -11.65 -9.83 14.76
C VAL A 31 -11.54 -10.10 13.26
N ARG A 32 -10.68 -9.35 12.56
CA ARG A 32 -10.53 -9.45 11.11
C ARG A 32 -9.70 -10.67 10.67
N PHE A 33 -8.62 -10.97 11.38
CA PHE A 33 -7.60 -11.93 10.93
C PHE A 33 -7.37 -13.10 11.89
N GLY A 34 -7.96 -13.06 13.08
CA GLY A 34 -7.71 -14.03 14.15
C GLY A 34 -6.36 -13.81 14.83
N GLU A 35 -5.85 -14.90 15.42
CA GLU A 35 -4.54 -14.92 16.06
C GLU A 35 -3.40 -15.08 15.05
N LEU A 36 -2.25 -14.47 15.36
CA LEU A 36 -1.05 -14.70 14.58
C LEU A 36 -0.56 -16.15 14.75
N PRO A 37 -0.13 -16.81 13.65
CA PRO A 37 0.56 -18.09 13.77
C PRO A 37 1.81 -17.98 14.66
N PRO A 38 2.22 -19.07 15.33
CA PRO A 38 3.47 -19.09 16.09
C PRO A 38 4.67 -18.68 15.23
N ALA A 39 5.57 -17.90 15.82
CA ALA A 39 6.79 -17.49 15.13
C ALA A 39 7.66 -18.71 14.81
N VAL A 40 8.04 -18.86 13.54
CA VAL A 40 8.93 -19.92 13.07
C VAL A 40 10.39 -19.52 13.31
N ARG A 41 11.16 -20.41 13.93
CA ARG A 41 12.59 -20.18 14.18
C ARG A 41 13.36 -20.04 12.87
N PRO A 42 14.44 -19.25 12.81
CA PRO A 42 15.23 -19.12 11.58
C PRO A 42 15.68 -20.47 11.01
N GLU A 43 16.06 -21.41 11.88
CA GLU A 43 16.52 -22.76 11.50
C GLU A 43 15.42 -23.65 10.91
N GLU A 44 14.15 -23.34 11.15
CA GLU A 44 12.98 -24.10 10.70
C GLU A 44 12.36 -23.51 9.42
N ARG A 45 12.90 -22.40 8.92
CA ARG A 45 12.43 -21.78 7.68
C ARG A 45 12.87 -22.60 6.46
N VAL A 46 12.02 -22.63 5.44
CA VAL A 46 12.32 -23.27 4.15
C VAL A 46 12.72 -22.19 3.14
N GLU A 47 13.84 -22.39 2.46
CA GLU A 47 14.25 -21.52 1.36
C GLU A 47 13.29 -21.71 0.18
N LEU A 48 12.70 -20.61 -0.30
CA LEU A 48 11.84 -20.59 -1.46
C LEU A 48 12.44 -19.65 -2.51
N THR A 49 12.23 -20.00 -3.78
CA THR A 49 12.59 -19.14 -4.91
C THR A 49 11.31 -18.54 -5.49
N GLU A 50 11.29 -17.22 -5.64
CA GLU A 50 10.23 -16.50 -6.35
C GLU A 50 10.08 -17.09 -7.76
N THR A 51 8.90 -17.61 -8.08
CA THR A 51 8.58 -18.17 -9.40
C THR A 51 7.99 -17.14 -10.35
N ASP A 52 7.45 -16.06 -9.79
CA ASP A 52 6.87 -14.99 -10.58
C ASP A 52 7.96 -14.22 -11.31
N ALA A 53 7.68 -13.87 -12.57
CA ALA A 53 8.54 -13.00 -13.34
C ALA A 53 8.68 -11.66 -12.60
N ARG A 54 9.90 -11.13 -12.55
CA ARG A 54 10.13 -9.81 -11.95
C ARG A 54 9.24 -8.80 -12.65
N ARG A 55 8.49 -8.03 -11.85
CA ARG A 55 7.76 -6.86 -12.35
C ARG A 55 8.76 -5.72 -12.59
N ASP A 56 9.53 -5.82 -13.66
CA ASP A 56 10.43 -4.76 -14.11
C ASP A 56 9.66 -3.53 -14.61
N ARG A 57 8.36 -3.69 -14.89
CA ARG A 57 7.45 -2.63 -15.32
C ARG A 57 6.05 -2.82 -14.70
N PRO A 58 5.34 -1.74 -14.34
CA PRO A 58 3.94 -1.82 -13.97
C PRO A 58 3.07 -2.32 -15.12
N GLU A 59 2.03 -3.09 -14.78
CA GLU A 59 1.09 -3.64 -15.75
C GLU A 59 0.12 -2.56 -16.22
N GLN A 60 0.32 -2.15 -17.48
CA GLN A 60 -0.53 -1.26 -18.30
C GLN A 60 -0.55 0.23 -17.91
N GLY A 61 -0.25 1.06 -18.92
CA GLY A 61 -0.39 2.51 -18.85
C GLY A 61 0.28 3.26 -20.00
N GLY A 62 0.95 2.59 -20.93
CA GLY A 62 1.55 3.25 -22.08
C GLY A 62 2.55 2.41 -22.87
N SER A 63 2.97 2.94 -24.02
CA SER A 63 4.02 2.35 -24.85
C SER A 63 5.38 2.34 -24.12
N PRO A 64 6.34 1.50 -24.55
CA PRO A 64 7.71 1.57 -24.05
C PRO A 64 8.33 2.98 -24.18
N GLU A 65 7.96 3.75 -25.21
CA GLU A 65 8.45 5.12 -25.40
C GLU A 65 7.86 6.09 -24.39
N GLU A 66 6.58 5.99 -24.06
CA GLU A 66 5.94 6.83 -23.03
C GLU A 66 6.56 6.60 -21.66
N TRP A 67 6.86 5.34 -21.35
CA TRP A 67 7.61 5.00 -20.14
C TRP A 67 9.03 5.59 -20.15
N ALA A 68 9.75 5.47 -21.27
CA ALA A 68 11.09 6.01 -21.40
C ALA A 68 11.12 7.54 -21.30
N LEU A 69 10.13 8.24 -21.88
CA LEU A 69 10.01 9.69 -21.79
C LEU A 69 9.75 10.15 -20.34
N ARG A 70 8.94 9.40 -19.57
CA ARG A 70 8.66 9.73 -18.17
C ARG A 70 9.87 9.48 -17.25
N ASN A 71 10.68 8.46 -17.51
CA ASN A 71 11.72 7.99 -16.58
C ASN A 71 13.16 8.15 -17.12
N GLY A 72 13.34 8.72 -18.30
CA GLY A 72 14.65 9.03 -18.86
C GLY A 72 15.29 10.26 -18.20
N PRO A 73 16.61 10.45 -18.35
CA PRO A 73 17.25 11.70 -17.99
C PRO A 73 16.72 12.80 -18.92
N GLY A 74 16.18 13.88 -18.34
CA GLY A 74 15.72 15.05 -19.09
C GLY A 74 16.83 15.78 -19.83
#